data_AF-A0AAD7BHE6-F1
#
_entry.id   AF-A0AAD7BHE6-F1
#
_cell.length_a   1.000
_cell.length_b   1.000
_cell.length_c   1.000
_cell.angle_alpha   90.00
_cell.angle_beta   90.00
_cell.angle_gamma   90.00
#
_symmetry.space_group_name_H-M   'P 1'
#
loop_
_entity.id
_entity.type
_entity.pdbx_description
1 polymer ?
#
loop_
_entity_poly.entity_id
_entity_poly.type
_entity_poly.pdbx_seq_one_letter_code
_entity_poly.pdbx_strand_id
1 'polypeptide(L)'
;MSSYKSFALFGAGTIGVPILNALVANKASVVLFTRPDSAPKANLPSSVKIVKVDFSDAGAVAAALKEHQVDVVLSTLTTTAAGAQQSLVEAAKRANVKLFVPSEYGMPTEGHSQGPLGDKNRTAESLKAAGIPYVRFFTGNFIEFAPWLTSFDAEKKKFTITGTGNVPGSFTSIGDIAAFVAHVLTTLPPSELENRIFRLEGERATLNEVAKQFGATVDYVDAVPGDDGHIKTWLLGELESGGASAGWNAAKKAEGTGVDAAGSGNEAWPGKFKSIKEVHGL
;
A
#
# COMPACT_ATOMS: atom_id res chain seq x y z
N MET A 1 -6.88 -1.43 26.79
CA MET A 1 -6.68 -2.71 26.08
C MET A 1 -5.38 -2.64 25.31
N SER A 2 -4.59 -3.72 25.27
CA SER A 2 -3.24 -3.72 24.69
C SER A 2 -3.26 -3.71 23.17
N SER A 3 -2.38 -2.92 22.55
CA SER A 3 -2.10 -2.94 21.12
C SER A 3 -1.33 -4.18 20.67
N TYR A 4 -1.29 -4.44 19.37
CA TYR A 4 -0.56 -5.59 18.81
C TYR A 4 0.96 -5.44 18.93
N LYS A 5 1.65 -6.56 19.11
CA LYS A 5 3.12 -6.60 19.32
C LYS A 5 3.85 -7.58 18.40
N SER A 6 3.17 -8.57 17.83
CA SER A 6 3.79 -9.62 17.00
C SER A 6 3.23 -9.63 15.57
N PHE A 7 4.12 -9.44 14.60
CA PHE A 7 3.77 -9.24 13.19
C PHE A 7 4.50 -10.22 12.28
N ALA A 8 3.79 -10.80 11.31
CA ALA A 8 4.37 -11.44 10.15
C ALA A 8 4.25 -10.51 8.95
N LEU A 9 5.37 -10.22 8.28
CA LEU A 9 5.39 -9.43 7.05
C LEU A 9 5.61 -10.34 5.85
N PHE A 10 4.71 -10.33 4.88
CA PHE A 10 4.86 -11.04 3.61
C PHE A 10 5.26 -10.05 2.52
N GLY A 11 6.46 -10.20 1.98
CA GLY A 11 7.03 -9.33 0.95
C GLY A 11 7.95 -8.25 1.51
N ALA A 12 9.22 -8.25 1.09
CA ALA A 12 10.21 -7.21 1.42
C ALA A 12 10.54 -6.37 0.18
N GLY A 13 9.50 -5.77 -0.39
CA GLY A 13 9.59 -4.87 -1.54
C GLY A 13 9.60 -3.39 -1.14
N THR A 14 9.23 -2.53 -2.08
CA THR A 14 9.21 -1.05 -1.96
C THR A 14 8.52 -0.55 -0.69
N ILE A 15 7.33 -1.05 -0.37
CA ILE A 15 6.56 -0.61 0.81
C ILE A 15 6.81 -1.51 2.04
N GLY A 16 7.13 -2.79 1.82
CA GLY A 16 7.30 -3.78 2.90
C GLY A 16 8.51 -3.52 3.80
N VAL A 17 9.67 -3.19 3.23
CA VAL A 17 10.88 -2.89 4.04
C VAL A 17 10.71 -1.63 4.89
N PRO A 18 10.20 -0.51 4.37
CA PRO A 18 9.87 0.66 5.19
C PRO A 18 8.91 0.36 6.33
N ILE A 19 7.80 -0.36 6.08
CA ILE A 19 6.84 -0.74 7.13
C ILE A 19 7.52 -1.61 8.20
N LEU A 20 8.32 -2.60 7.78
CA LEU A 20 9.07 -3.47 8.70
C LEU A 20 10.02 -2.66 9.59
N ASN A 21 10.77 -1.72 9.03
CA ASN A 21 11.68 -0.86 9.80
C ASN A 21 10.92 0.02 10.80
N ALA A 22 9.78 0.58 10.39
CA ALA A 22 8.94 1.41 11.26
C ALA A 22 8.32 0.60 12.41
N LEU A 23 7.87 -0.64 12.15
CA LEU A 23 7.38 -1.55 13.18
C LEU A 23 8.47 -1.89 14.21
N VAL A 24 9.69 -2.21 13.75
CA VAL A 24 10.84 -2.48 14.63
C VAL A 24 11.21 -1.25 15.45
N ALA A 25 11.17 -0.04 14.86
CA ALA A 25 11.40 1.21 15.58
C ALA A 25 10.38 1.41 16.71
N ASN A 26 9.13 1.02 16.49
CA ASN A 26 8.04 1.01 17.47
C ASN A 26 8.08 -0.20 18.44
N LYS A 27 9.20 -0.91 18.51
CA LYS A 27 9.44 -2.05 19.41
C LYS A 27 8.50 -3.24 19.17
N ALA A 28 7.98 -3.38 17.96
CA ALA A 28 7.24 -4.56 17.56
C ALA A 28 8.18 -5.72 17.20
N SER A 29 7.75 -6.95 17.48
CA SER A 29 8.39 -8.16 16.99
C SER A 29 7.93 -8.42 15.55
N VAL A 30 8.85 -8.51 14.61
CA VAL A 30 8.55 -8.72 13.19
C VAL A 30 9.29 -9.95 12.68
N VAL A 31 8.54 -10.86 12.05
CA VAL A 31 9.08 -11.98 11.29
C VAL A 31 8.82 -11.72 9.81
N LEU A 32 9.87 -11.71 9.02
CA LEU A 32 9.80 -11.52 7.58
C LEU A 32 9.63 -12.88 6.89
N PHE A 33 8.53 -13.05 6.17
CA PHE A 33 8.25 -14.20 5.34
C PHE A 33 8.69 -13.91 3.89
N THR A 34 9.51 -14.80 3.35
CA THR A 34 10.02 -14.74 1.97
C THR A 34 9.80 -16.07 1.25
N ARG A 35 9.77 -16.05 -0.08
CA ARG A 35 9.74 -17.29 -0.86
C ARG A 35 11.11 -17.95 -0.84
N PRO A 36 11.22 -19.28 -0.98
CA PRO A 36 12.50 -19.99 -0.89
C PRO A 36 13.57 -19.47 -1.86
N ASP A 37 13.13 -19.10 -3.06
CA ASP A 37 13.91 -18.58 -4.20
C ASP A 37 14.24 -17.09 -4.10
N SER A 38 13.74 -16.39 -3.07
CA SER A 38 13.97 -14.96 -2.92
C SER A 38 15.43 -14.68 -2.62
N ALA A 39 15.99 -13.69 -3.33
CA ALA A 39 17.34 -13.19 -3.06
C ALA A 39 17.46 -12.68 -1.61
N PRO A 40 18.63 -12.83 -0.97
CA PRO A 40 18.88 -12.27 0.35
C PRO A 40 18.56 -10.77 0.38
N LYS A 41 17.93 -10.32 1.47
CA LYS A 41 17.64 -8.91 1.70
C LYS A 41 18.75 -8.32 2.55
N ALA A 42 19.51 -7.39 1.98
CA ALA A 42 20.51 -6.64 2.70
C ALA A 42 19.86 -5.60 3.64
N ASN A 43 20.59 -5.19 4.67
CA ASN A 43 20.27 -4.05 5.55
C ASN A 43 18.94 -4.15 6.31
N LEU A 44 18.47 -5.37 6.60
CA LEU A 44 17.37 -5.56 7.55
C LEU A 44 17.89 -5.38 8.99
N PRO A 45 17.06 -4.87 9.93
CA PRO A 45 17.42 -4.82 11.34
C PRO A 45 17.79 -6.21 11.86
N SER A 46 18.84 -6.30 12.67
CA SER A 46 19.36 -7.57 13.20
C SER A 46 18.37 -8.36 14.06
N SER A 47 17.33 -7.69 14.57
CA SER A 47 16.25 -8.31 15.34
C SER A 47 15.23 -9.07 14.49
N VAL A 48 15.24 -8.88 13.16
CA VAL A 48 14.24 -9.47 12.25
C VAL A 48 14.63 -10.91 11.93
N LYS A 49 13.71 -11.84 12.22
CA LYS A 49 13.83 -13.23 11.78
C LYS A 49 13.28 -13.37 10.38
N ILE A 50 13.96 -14.18 9.55
CA ILE A 50 13.52 -14.47 8.19
C ILE A 50 13.05 -15.93 8.13
N VAL A 51 11.82 -16.14 7.68
CA VAL A 51 11.24 -17.45 7.40
C VAL A 51 11.11 -17.60 5.90
N LYS A 52 11.64 -18.70 5.36
CA LYS A 52 11.46 -19.10 3.97
C LYS A 52 10.33 -20.10 3.88
N VAL A 53 9.28 -19.79 3.12
CA VAL A 53 8.14 -20.68 2.93
C VAL A 53 7.48 -20.41 1.58
N ASP A 54 6.96 -21.46 0.94
CA ASP A 54 6.10 -21.32 -0.23
C ASP A 54 4.73 -20.77 0.21
N PHE A 55 4.36 -19.60 -0.30
CA PHE A 55 3.10 -18.95 0.07
C PHE A 55 1.86 -19.67 -0.48
N SER A 56 2.03 -20.61 -1.42
CA SER A 56 0.93 -21.47 -1.88
C SER A 56 0.58 -22.58 -0.88
N ASP A 57 1.51 -22.93 0.03
CA ASP A 57 1.29 -23.92 1.08
C ASP A 57 0.74 -23.25 2.36
N ALA A 58 -0.59 -23.11 2.40
CA ALA A 58 -1.28 -22.55 3.55
C ALA A 58 -1.03 -23.32 4.87
N GLY A 59 -0.68 -24.61 4.81
CA GLY A 59 -0.35 -25.42 5.98
C GLY A 59 1.00 -25.04 6.56
N ALA A 60 2.03 -24.99 5.72
CA ALA A 60 3.37 -24.58 6.12
C ALA A 60 3.40 -23.14 6.63
N VAL A 61 2.70 -22.23 5.94
CA VAL A 61 2.58 -20.83 6.40
C VAL A 61 1.89 -20.77 7.76
N ALA A 62 0.78 -21.49 7.97
CA ALA A 62 0.09 -21.50 9.25
C ALA A 62 0.93 -22.07 10.39
N ALA A 63 1.74 -23.11 10.13
CA ALA A 63 2.64 -23.69 11.12
C ALA A 63 3.70 -22.67 11.57
N ALA A 64 4.33 -21.97 10.62
CA ALA A 64 5.31 -20.93 10.91
C ALA A 64 4.70 -19.71 11.64
N LEU A 65 3.48 -19.30 11.27
CA LEU A 65 2.76 -18.23 11.98
C LEU A 65 2.50 -18.60 13.46
N LYS A 66 2.15 -19.87 13.75
CA LYS A 66 1.95 -20.38 15.12
C LYS A 66 3.26 -20.47 15.89
N GLU A 67 4.31 -21.01 15.26
CA GLU A 67 5.65 -21.11 15.87
C GLU A 67 6.16 -19.75 16.35
N HIS A 68 5.90 -18.70 15.56
CA HIS A 68 6.30 -17.33 15.89
C HIS A 68 5.26 -16.52 16.68
N GLN A 69 4.15 -17.15 17.11
CA GLN A 69 3.10 -16.50 17.91
C GLN A 69 2.63 -15.18 17.29
N VAL A 70 2.32 -15.21 15.99
CA VAL A 70 1.96 -14.02 15.23
C VAL A 70 0.53 -13.57 15.57
N ASP A 71 0.38 -12.30 15.94
CA ASP A 71 -0.93 -11.68 16.14
C ASP A 71 -1.48 -11.07 14.84
N VAL A 72 -0.59 -10.44 14.06
CA VAL A 72 -0.97 -9.67 12.87
C VAL A 72 -0.23 -10.18 11.64
N VAL A 73 -0.97 -10.49 10.58
CA VAL A 73 -0.38 -10.76 9.25
C VAL A 73 -0.47 -9.50 8.41
N LEU A 74 0.65 -9.07 7.85
CA LEU A 74 0.75 -7.89 7.00
C LEU A 74 1.31 -8.27 5.62
N SER A 75 0.46 -8.19 4.60
CA SER A 75 0.80 -8.52 3.22
C SER A 75 1.20 -7.26 2.46
N THR A 76 2.41 -7.24 1.93
CA THR A 76 2.90 -6.20 1.00
C THR A 76 3.30 -6.81 -0.35
N LEU A 77 2.67 -7.94 -0.70
CA LEU A 77 2.89 -8.62 -1.96
C LEU A 77 2.48 -7.74 -3.13
N THR A 78 3.23 -7.80 -4.22
CA THR A 78 2.91 -7.05 -5.45
C THR A 78 1.58 -7.53 -6.04
N THR A 79 0.96 -6.68 -6.86
CA THR A 79 -0.28 -7.00 -7.57
C THR A 79 -0.18 -8.30 -8.38
N THR A 80 0.99 -8.60 -8.97
CA THR A 80 1.25 -9.86 -9.68
C THR A 80 1.20 -11.11 -8.80
N ALA A 81 1.26 -10.95 -7.48
CA ALA A 81 1.15 -12.02 -6.49
C ALA A 81 -0.20 -11.97 -5.73
N ALA A 82 -1.21 -11.27 -6.26
CA ALA A 82 -2.53 -11.17 -5.62
C ALA A 82 -3.18 -12.55 -5.36
N GLY A 83 -2.96 -13.53 -6.24
CA GLY A 83 -3.43 -14.91 -6.06
C GLY A 83 -2.89 -15.58 -4.79
N ALA A 84 -1.64 -15.28 -4.39
CA ALA A 84 -1.04 -15.84 -3.18
C ALA A 84 -1.71 -15.29 -1.89
N GLN A 85 -2.37 -14.14 -1.94
CA GLN A 85 -3.04 -13.59 -0.76
C GLN A 85 -4.21 -14.47 -0.30
N GLN A 86 -4.86 -15.19 -1.21
CA GLN A 86 -5.95 -16.11 -0.84
C GLN A 86 -5.43 -17.26 0.03
N SER A 87 -4.27 -17.84 -0.33
CA SER A 87 -3.59 -18.84 0.51
C SER A 87 -3.18 -18.27 1.87
N LEU A 88 -2.79 -16.99 1.93
CA LEU A 88 -2.49 -16.33 3.21
C LEU A 88 -3.72 -16.12 4.08
N VAL A 89 -4.90 -15.85 3.52
CA VAL A 89 -6.17 -15.79 4.27
C VAL A 89 -6.45 -17.13 4.94
N GLU A 90 -6.30 -18.23 4.19
CA GLU A 90 -6.47 -19.57 4.75
C GLU A 90 -5.45 -19.86 5.87
N ALA A 91 -4.17 -19.54 5.64
CA ALA A 91 -3.13 -19.72 6.64
C ALA A 91 -3.39 -18.92 7.92
N ALA A 92 -3.81 -17.66 7.77
CA ALA A 92 -4.17 -16.78 8.88
C ALA A 92 -5.34 -17.35 9.69
N LYS A 93 -6.36 -17.90 9.02
CA LYS A 93 -7.48 -18.61 9.68
C LYS A 93 -6.98 -19.79 10.50
N ARG A 94 -6.17 -20.67 9.89
CA ARG A 94 -5.62 -21.88 10.54
C ARG A 94 -4.71 -21.54 11.72
N ALA A 95 -4.06 -20.38 11.70
CA ALA A 95 -3.18 -19.87 12.73
C ALA A 95 -3.88 -19.05 13.83
N ASN A 96 -5.18 -18.79 13.71
CA ASN A 96 -5.93 -17.90 14.61
C ASN A 96 -5.32 -16.49 14.73
N VAL A 97 -4.88 -15.93 13.59
CA VAL A 97 -4.38 -14.56 13.50
C VAL A 97 -5.49 -13.58 13.92
N LYS A 98 -5.11 -12.55 14.68
CA LYS A 98 -6.04 -11.59 15.29
C LYS A 98 -6.38 -10.41 14.39
N LEU A 99 -5.49 -10.06 13.46
CA LEU A 99 -5.72 -9.01 12.47
C LEU A 99 -4.96 -9.30 11.17
N PHE A 100 -5.59 -9.04 10.03
CA PHE A 100 -4.96 -9.12 8.72
C PHE A 100 -4.89 -7.75 8.04
N VAL A 101 -3.74 -7.42 7.46
CA VAL A 101 -3.53 -6.22 6.65
C VAL A 101 -3.25 -6.65 5.21
N PRO A 102 -4.24 -6.58 4.29
CA PRO A 102 -4.05 -6.98 2.90
C PRO A 102 -3.20 -5.95 2.13
N SER A 103 -2.64 -6.40 1.00
CA SER A 103 -1.81 -5.56 0.13
C SER A 103 -2.66 -4.58 -0.69
N GLU A 104 -3.02 -3.45 -0.08
CA GLU A 104 -3.85 -2.40 -0.67
C GLU A 104 -2.99 -1.19 -1.09
N TYR A 105 -2.35 -0.50 -0.13
CA TYR A 105 -1.35 0.59 -0.23
C TYR A 105 -1.38 1.44 -1.51
N GLY A 106 -2.57 1.85 -1.94
CA GLY A 106 -2.76 2.52 -3.22
C GLY A 106 -4.15 3.11 -3.35
N MET A 107 -4.75 2.91 -4.53
CA MET A 107 -6.12 3.33 -4.85
C MET A 107 -7.15 2.54 -4.04
N PRO A 108 -8.32 3.12 -3.73
CA PRO A 108 -9.44 2.39 -3.17
C PRO A 108 -9.83 1.22 -4.07
N THR A 109 -9.97 0.02 -3.51
CA THR A 109 -10.41 -1.15 -4.29
C THR A 109 -11.82 -1.63 -3.97
N GLU A 110 -12.46 -1.05 -2.95
CA GLU A 110 -13.86 -1.34 -2.64
C GLU A 110 -14.79 -1.07 -3.84
N GLY A 111 -15.73 -1.98 -4.08
CA GLY A 111 -16.67 -1.89 -5.20
C GLY A 111 -16.10 -2.34 -6.54
N HIS A 112 -14.79 -2.60 -6.66
CA HIS A 112 -14.23 -3.24 -7.85
C HIS A 112 -14.45 -4.76 -7.82
N SER A 113 -14.83 -5.32 -8.97
CA SER A 113 -15.08 -6.76 -9.13
C SER A 113 -14.18 -7.43 -10.17
N GLN A 114 -13.48 -6.65 -11.00
CA GLN A 114 -12.65 -7.12 -12.11
C GLN A 114 -11.28 -6.47 -12.10
N GLY A 115 -10.33 -7.12 -12.78
CA GLY A 115 -8.96 -6.65 -12.93
C GLY A 115 -8.20 -6.56 -11.60
N PRO A 116 -7.02 -5.90 -11.61
CA PRO A 116 -6.13 -5.84 -10.45
C PRO A 116 -6.76 -5.32 -9.16
N LEU A 117 -7.64 -4.30 -9.25
CA LEU A 117 -8.33 -3.75 -8.08
C LEU A 117 -9.42 -4.72 -7.58
N GLY A 118 -10.15 -5.38 -8.48
CA GLY A 118 -11.09 -6.42 -8.11
C GLY A 118 -10.42 -7.61 -7.41
N ASP A 119 -9.25 -8.03 -7.88
CA ASP A 119 -8.47 -9.11 -7.26
C ASP A 119 -8.05 -8.79 -5.82
N LYS A 120 -7.68 -7.54 -5.56
CA LYS A 120 -7.39 -7.04 -4.21
C LYS A 120 -8.65 -7.02 -3.35
N ASN A 121 -9.75 -6.46 -3.85
CA ASN A 121 -11.02 -6.40 -3.13
C ASN A 121 -11.54 -7.79 -2.71
N ARG A 122 -11.38 -8.80 -3.58
CA ARG A 122 -11.73 -10.20 -3.24
C ARG A 122 -10.95 -10.74 -2.03
N THR A 123 -9.76 -10.24 -1.73
CA THR A 123 -9.02 -10.61 -0.52
C THR A 123 -9.73 -10.10 0.74
N ALA A 124 -10.21 -8.84 0.73
CA ALA A 124 -11.00 -8.29 1.83
C ALA A 124 -12.34 -9.03 2.01
N GLU A 125 -12.99 -9.42 0.92
CA GLU A 125 -14.20 -10.25 0.96
C GLU A 125 -13.94 -11.64 1.57
N SER A 126 -12.86 -12.30 1.18
CA SER A 126 -12.43 -13.58 1.76
C SER A 126 -12.12 -13.47 3.26
N LEU A 127 -11.45 -12.38 3.70
CA LEU A 127 -11.19 -12.12 5.12
C LEU A 127 -12.48 -11.96 5.92
N LYS A 128 -13.42 -11.18 5.39
CA LYS A 128 -14.76 -11.00 5.97
C LYS A 128 -15.50 -12.32 6.08
N ALA A 129 -15.54 -13.12 5.02
CA ALA A 129 -16.20 -14.43 5.00
C ALA A 129 -15.53 -15.43 5.96
N ALA A 130 -14.22 -15.32 6.16
CA ALA A 130 -13.47 -16.15 7.09
C ALA A 130 -13.65 -15.73 8.57
N GLY A 131 -14.27 -14.58 8.84
CA GLY A 131 -14.40 -14.01 10.18
C GLY A 131 -13.08 -13.50 10.75
N ILE A 132 -12.10 -13.18 9.90
CA ILE A 132 -10.80 -12.65 10.31
C ILE A 132 -10.89 -11.13 10.30
N PRO A 133 -10.67 -10.43 11.43
CA PRO A 133 -10.63 -8.98 11.41
C PRO A 133 -9.51 -8.47 10.51
N TYR A 134 -9.78 -7.40 9.78
CA TYR A 134 -8.80 -6.82 8.87
C TYR A 134 -8.83 -5.30 8.88
N VAL A 135 -7.75 -4.66 8.42
CA VAL A 135 -7.67 -3.21 8.25
C VAL A 135 -7.05 -2.90 6.90
N ARG A 136 -7.61 -1.95 6.17
CA ARG A 136 -7.14 -1.55 4.83
C ARG A 136 -6.52 -0.16 4.86
N PHE A 137 -5.51 0.04 4.02
CA PHE A 137 -4.82 1.31 3.87
C PHE A 137 -4.88 1.74 2.41
N PHE A 138 -5.61 2.81 2.12
CA PHE A 138 -5.57 3.48 0.83
C PHE A 138 -4.73 4.73 0.98
N THR A 139 -3.73 4.86 0.13
CA THR A 139 -2.67 5.86 0.29
C THR A 139 -2.50 6.74 -0.92
N GLY A 140 -3.32 6.53 -1.97
CA GLY A 140 -3.12 7.15 -3.26
C GLY A 140 -1.80 6.72 -3.89
N ASN A 141 -1.14 7.64 -4.59
CA ASN A 141 0.11 7.41 -5.28
C ASN A 141 1.30 7.57 -4.33
N PHE A 142 2.31 6.71 -4.47
CA PHE A 142 3.59 6.94 -3.79
C PHE A 142 4.29 8.15 -4.41
N ILE A 143 4.64 9.13 -3.59
CA ILE A 143 5.35 10.34 -4.05
C ILE A 143 6.64 9.96 -4.77
N GLU A 144 7.37 8.98 -4.25
CA GLU A 144 8.64 8.48 -4.78
C GLU A 144 8.49 7.90 -6.20
N PHE A 145 7.28 7.47 -6.58
CA PHE A 145 7.01 6.86 -7.89
C PHE A 145 6.62 7.89 -8.95
N ALA A 146 6.39 9.15 -8.59
CA ALA A 146 6.00 10.18 -9.55
C ALA A 146 6.94 10.27 -10.77
N PRO A 147 8.29 10.29 -10.63
CA PRO A 147 9.20 10.29 -11.78
C PRO A 147 9.07 9.06 -12.68
N TRP A 148 8.86 7.87 -12.11
CA TRP A 148 8.67 6.66 -12.92
C TRP A 148 7.32 6.69 -13.65
N LEU A 149 6.24 7.05 -12.95
CA LEU A 149 4.89 7.11 -13.49
C LEU A 149 4.80 8.06 -14.69
N THR A 150 5.45 9.22 -14.60
CA THR A 150 5.44 10.26 -15.65
C THR A 150 6.61 10.14 -16.62
N SER A 151 7.39 9.06 -16.57
CA SER A 151 8.60 8.85 -17.39
C SER A 151 9.50 10.10 -17.44
N PHE A 152 9.75 10.69 -16.27
CA PHE A 152 10.46 11.96 -16.15
C PHE A 152 11.86 11.90 -16.78
N ASP A 153 12.07 12.71 -17.82
CA ASP A 153 13.37 12.99 -18.39
C ASP A 153 14.01 14.15 -17.60
N ALA A 154 14.96 13.81 -16.73
CA ALA A 154 15.62 14.77 -15.86
C ALA A 154 16.52 15.77 -16.60
N GLU A 155 17.10 15.35 -17.74
CA GLU A 155 17.96 16.21 -18.57
C GLU A 155 17.12 17.25 -19.31
N LYS A 156 16.00 16.82 -19.91
CA LYS A 156 15.09 17.70 -20.66
C LYS A 156 14.06 18.39 -19.78
N LYS A 157 14.00 18.04 -18.50
CA LYS A 157 12.94 18.47 -17.56
C LYS A 157 11.55 18.26 -18.18
N LYS A 158 11.23 17.02 -18.53
CA LYS A 158 10.00 16.70 -19.26
C LYS A 158 9.28 15.50 -18.67
N PHE A 159 7.99 15.65 -18.40
CA PHE A 159 7.08 14.57 -18.06
C PHE A 159 6.38 14.09 -19.33
N THR A 160 6.12 12.79 -19.43
CA THR A 160 5.26 12.18 -20.45
C THR A 160 4.04 11.58 -19.74
N ILE A 161 2.86 12.13 -20.02
CA ILE A 161 1.60 11.69 -19.40
C ILE A 161 0.51 11.48 -20.44
N THR A 162 -0.53 10.73 -20.08
CA THR A 162 -1.76 10.57 -20.86
C THR A 162 -2.87 11.43 -20.25
N GLY A 163 -3.91 11.75 -21.02
CA GLY A 163 -5.04 12.55 -20.53
C GLY A 163 -4.72 14.04 -20.42
N THR A 164 -5.46 14.77 -19.59
CA THR A 164 -5.28 16.22 -19.42
C THR A 164 -4.27 16.57 -18.33
N GLY A 165 -4.06 15.66 -17.37
CA GLY A 165 -3.19 15.89 -16.22
C GLY A 165 -3.73 16.92 -15.22
N ASN A 166 -5.00 17.30 -15.33
CA ASN A 166 -5.66 18.30 -14.49
C ASN A 166 -6.60 17.71 -13.44
N VAL A 167 -6.73 16.37 -13.37
CA VAL A 167 -7.54 15.71 -12.35
C VAL A 167 -6.69 15.50 -11.09
N PRO A 168 -7.17 15.96 -9.91
CA PRO A 168 -6.40 15.83 -8.68
C PRO A 168 -6.42 14.39 -8.17
N GLY A 169 -5.28 13.93 -7.66
CA GLY A 169 -5.14 12.66 -6.94
C GLY A 169 -4.48 12.86 -5.58
N SER A 170 -4.47 11.80 -4.78
CA SER A 170 -3.77 11.77 -3.50
C SER A 170 -2.34 11.27 -3.71
N PHE A 171 -1.36 11.91 -3.08
CA PHE A 171 0.04 11.52 -3.08
C PHE A 171 0.53 11.42 -1.63
N THR A 172 1.17 10.30 -1.29
CA THR A 172 1.66 10.07 0.08
C THR A 172 3.06 9.44 0.02
N SER A 173 4.00 9.92 0.84
CA SER A 173 5.36 9.36 0.84
C SER A 173 5.38 7.95 1.44
N ILE A 174 6.21 7.07 0.89
CA ILE A 174 6.41 5.72 1.41
C ILE A 174 6.84 5.75 2.88
N GLY A 175 7.68 6.73 3.25
CA GLY A 175 8.13 6.92 4.63
C GLY A 175 6.99 7.24 5.59
N ASP A 176 6.07 8.13 5.19
CA ASP A 176 4.92 8.51 6.01
C ASP A 176 3.89 7.39 6.08
N ILE A 177 3.66 6.66 4.98
CA ILE A 177 2.81 5.46 4.99
C ILE A 177 3.36 4.44 5.98
N ALA A 178 4.67 4.17 5.95
CA ALA A 178 5.30 3.23 6.85
C ALA A 178 5.17 3.65 8.32
N ALA A 179 5.43 4.92 8.62
CA ALA A 179 5.30 5.47 9.96
C ALA A 179 3.84 5.43 10.46
N PHE A 180 2.88 5.80 9.60
CA PHE A 180 1.45 5.74 9.90
C PHE A 180 1.00 4.32 10.22
N VAL A 181 1.28 3.37 9.32
CA VAL A 181 0.89 1.95 9.48
C VAL A 181 1.49 1.38 10.76
N ALA A 182 2.78 1.59 10.99
CA ALA A 182 3.43 1.12 12.21
C ALA A 182 2.86 1.79 13.46
N HIS A 183 2.50 3.08 13.42
CA HIS A 183 1.88 3.77 14.53
C HIS A 183 0.53 3.14 14.86
N VAL A 184 -0.43 3.17 13.94
CA VAL A 184 -1.80 2.73 14.24
C VAL A 184 -1.88 1.27 14.67
N LEU A 185 -1.07 0.40 14.08
CA LEU A 185 -1.04 -1.02 14.45
C LEU A 185 -0.42 -1.28 15.84
N THR A 186 0.41 -0.37 16.35
CA THR A 186 1.11 -0.54 17.64
C THR A 186 0.59 0.37 18.75
N THR A 187 -0.31 1.31 18.46
CA THR A 187 -0.87 2.25 19.44
C THR A 187 -2.38 2.16 19.60
N LEU A 188 -3.14 1.93 18.51
CA LEU A 188 -4.59 1.85 18.61
C LEU A 188 -5.04 0.51 19.22
N PRO A 189 -6.16 0.51 19.98
CA PRO A 189 -6.76 -0.73 20.43
C PRO A 189 -7.35 -1.52 19.24
N PRO A 190 -7.43 -2.86 19.32
CA PRO A 190 -8.02 -3.69 18.26
C PRO A 190 -9.37 -3.18 17.74
N SER A 191 -10.27 -2.77 18.64
CA SER A 191 -11.60 -2.25 18.29
C SER A 191 -11.60 -1.02 17.37
N GLU A 192 -10.49 -0.28 17.30
CA GLU A 192 -10.32 0.87 16.39
C GLU A 192 -9.65 0.51 15.06
N LEU A 193 -9.23 -0.75 14.88
CA LEU A 193 -8.60 -1.30 13.67
C LEU A 193 -9.54 -2.25 12.92
N GLU A 194 -10.32 -3.05 13.65
CA GLU A 194 -11.16 -4.10 13.06
C GLU A 194 -12.15 -3.55 12.01
N ASN A 195 -12.04 -4.07 10.79
CA ASN A 195 -12.82 -3.71 9.60
C ASN A 195 -12.72 -2.22 9.22
N ARG A 196 -11.69 -1.51 9.68
CA ARG A 196 -11.47 -0.11 9.36
C ARG A 196 -10.75 0.05 8.03
N ILE A 197 -11.04 1.17 7.36
CA ILE A 197 -10.29 1.66 6.20
C ILE A 197 -9.64 2.98 6.61
N PHE A 198 -8.32 3.06 6.49
CA PHE A 198 -7.59 4.32 6.60
C PHE A 198 -7.33 4.88 5.21
N ARG A 199 -7.76 6.12 4.97
CA ARG A 199 -7.54 6.87 3.73
C ARG A 199 -6.55 7.98 4.00
N LEU A 200 -5.36 7.86 3.41
CA LEU A 200 -4.25 8.79 3.62
C LEU A 200 -4.10 9.70 2.41
N GLU A 201 -3.80 10.96 2.69
CA GLU A 201 -3.44 11.95 1.67
C GLU A 201 -2.34 12.85 2.25
N GLY A 202 -1.11 12.71 1.76
CA GLY A 202 -0.03 13.61 2.15
C GLY A 202 -0.10 14.96 1.43
N GLU A 203 -0.30 14.90 0.11
CA GLU A 203 -0.53 16.05 -0.74
C GLU A 203 -1.58 15.72 -1.80
N ARG A 204 -2.49 16.67 -2.04
CA ARG A 204 -3.45 16.62 -3.13
C ARG A 204 -2.92 17.45 -4.29
N ALA A 205 -2.70 16.82 -5.44
CA ALA A 205 -2.12 17.48 -6.60
C ALA A 205 -2.63 16.88 -7.92
N THR A 206 -2.58 17.68 -8.97
CA THR A 206 -2.72 17.26 -10.37
C THR A 206 -1.34 16.94 -10.95
N LEU A 207 -1.25 16.12 -12.01
CA LEU A 207 0.05 15.82 -12.65
C LEU A 207 0.72 17.06 -13.24
N ASN A 208 -0.05 18.04 -13.69
CA ASN A 208 0.49 19.33 -14.16
C ASN A 208 1.10 20.15 -12.99
N GLU A 209 0.49 20.12 -11.80
CA GLU A 209 1.09 20.71 -10.60
C GLU A 209 2.35 19.97 -10.17
N VAL A 210 2.35 18.63 -10.22
CA VAL A 210 3.57 17.84 -9.95
C VAL A 210 4.67 18.22 -10.94
N ALA A 211 4.39 18.26 -12.25
CA ALA A 211 5.37 18.68 -13.25
C ALA A 211 5.94 20.08 -12.96
N LYS A 212 5.07 21.03 -12.58
CA LYS A 212 5.49 22.39 -12.17
C LYS A 212 6.42 22.37 -10.96
N GLN A 213 6.17 21.52 -9.96
CA GLN A 213 7.07 21.38 -8.81
C GLN A 213 8.47 20.88 -9.21
N PHE A 214 8.53 19.97 -10.19
CA PHE A 214 9.80 19.46 -10.75
C PHE A 214 10.49 20.42 -11.72
N GLY A 215 9.86 21.58 -12.02
CA GLY A 215 10.31 22.49 -13.07
C GLY A 215 10.24 21.85 -14.47
N ALA A 216 9.32 20.91 -14.66
CA ALA A 216 9.18 20.14 -15.88
C ALA A 216 8.07 20.67 -16.79
N THR A 217 8.30 20.55 -18.11
CA THR A 217 7.25 20.65 -19.13
C THR A 217 6.52 19.31 -19.25
N VAL A 218 5.35 19.31 -19.90
CA VAL A 218 4.51 18.12 -20.07
C VAL A 218 4.34 17.81 -21.55
N ASP A 219 4.60 16.54 -21.89
CA ASP A 219 4.38 15.94 -23.19
C ASP A 219 3.16 15.01 -23.08
N TYR A 220 2.09 15.35 -23.78
CA TYR A 220 0.84 14.59 -23.74
C TYR A 220 0.84 13.54 -24.85
N VAL A 221 0.66 12.29 -24.48
CA VAL A 221 0.65 11.14 -25.40
C VAL A 221 -0.63 10.33 -25.22
N ASP A 222 -1.03 9.60 -26.26
CA ASP A 222 -2.17 8.67 -26.15
C ASP A 222 -1.83 7.43 -25.31
N ALA A 223 -0.56 7.00 -25.36
CA ALA A 223 -0.02 5.91 -24.57
C ALA A 223 1.46 6.16 -24.26
N VAL A 224 1.88 5.82 -23.04
CA VAL A 224 3.28 5.93 -22.62
C VAL A 224 4.10 4.85 -23.34
N PRO A 225 5.20 5.18 -24.01
CA PRO A 225 6.05 4.19 -24.69
C PRO A 225 6.95 3.40 -23.73
N GLY A 226 7.53 2.30 -24.23
CA GLY A 226 8.50 1.46 -23.52
C GLY A 226 7.90 0.23 -22.84
N ASP A 227 8.75 -0.60 -22.23
CA ASP A 227 8.37 -1.91 -21.67
C ASP A 227 7.28 -1.81 -20.60
N ASP A 228 7.40 -0.82 -19.71
CA ASP A 228 6.41 -0.52 -18.66
C ASP A 228 5.26 0.38 -19.14
N GLY A 229 5.26 0.77 -20.42
CA GLY A 229 4.37 1.79 -20.97
C GLY A 229 2.89 1.47 -20.79
N HIS A 230 2.51 0.20 -20.93
CA HIS A 230 1.14 -0.27 -20.72
C HIS A 230 0.65 -0.08 -19.27
N ILE A 231 1.49 -0.37 -18.27
CA ILE A 231 1.15 -0.18 -16.85
C ILE A 231 1.03 1.30 -16.52
N LYS A 232 1.97 2.12 -17.00
CA LYS A 232 1.94 3.57 -16.79
C LYS A 232 0.70 4.20 -17.42
N THR A 233 0.37 3.80 -18.66
CA THR A 233 -0.85 4.24 -19.36
C THR A 233 -2.11 3.88 -18.57
N TRP A 234 -2.20 2.66 -18.04
CA TRP A 234 -3.33 2.27 -17.18
C TRP A 234 -3.40 3.12 -15.90
N LEU A 235 -2.29 3.28 -15.17
CA LEU A 235 -2.25 4.08 -13.94
C LEU A 235 -2.61 5.56 -14.16
N LEU A 236 -2.10 6.15 -15.25
CA LEU A 236 -2.42 7.52 -15.62
C LEU A 236 -3.90 7.66 -16.03
N GLY A 237 -4.47 6.64 -16.68
CA GLY A 237 -5.90 6.56 -16.96
C GLY A 237 -6.76 6.49 -15.69
N GLU A 238 -6.34 5.71 -14.68
CA GLU A 238 -7.01 5.70 -13.37
C GLU A 238 -6.95 7.09 -12.71
N LEU A 239 -5.81 7.78 -12.80
CA LEU A 239 -5.66 9.15 -12.27
C LEU A 239 -6.57 10.14 -13.00
N GLU A 240 -6.59 10.12 -14.34
CA GLU A 240 -7.46 10.98 -15.14
C GLU A 240 -8.94 10.70 -14.91
N SER A 241 -9.30 9.49 -14.47
CA SER A 241 -10.68 9.15 -14.09
C SER A 241 -11.09 9.63 -12.69
N GLY A 242 -10.13 10.09 -11.87
CA GLY A 242 -10.30 10.42 -10.44
C GLY A 242 -10.00 9.25 -9.49
N GLY A 243 -9.80 8.04 -10.03
CA GLY A 243 -9.54 6.81 -9.29
C GLY A 243 -8.27 6.80 -8.43
N ALA A 244 -7.34 7.71 -8.69
CA ALA A 244 -6.11 7.83 -7.92
C ALA A 244 -6.22 8.64 -6.61
N SER A 245 -7.41 9.15 -6.28
CA SER A 245 -7.71 9.69 -4.95
C SER A 245 -7.91 8.57 -3.93
N ALA A 246 -7.34 8.70 -2.73
CA ALA A 246 -7.58 7.77 -1.62
C ALA A 246 -9.05 7.80 -1.12
N GLY A 247 -9.79 8.86 -1.46
CA GLY A 247 -11.22 9.03 -1.18
C GLY A 247 -12.14 8.59 -2.32
N TRP A 248 -11.61 8.09 -3.44
CA TRP A 248 -12.45 7.78 -4.60
C TRP A 248 -13.48 6.69 -4.32
N ASN A 249 -14.73 6.96 -4.71
CA ASN A 249 -15.80 5.97 -4.68
C ASN A 249 -16.14 5.50 -6.10
N ALA A 250 -15.70 4.30 -6.46
CA ALA A 250 -15.86 3.74 -7.80
C ALA A 250 -17.34 3.59 -8.22
N ALA A 251 -18.24 3.28 -7.28
CA ALA A 251 -19.66 3.10 -7.58
C ALA A 251 -20.35 4.44 -7.89
N LYS A 252 -19.97 5.51 -7.19
CA LYS A 252 -20.53 6.86 -7.38
C LYS A 252 -19.79 7.65 -8.48
N LYS A 253 -18.60 7.19 -8.87
CA LYS A 253 -17.67 7.92 -9.75
C LYS A 253 -17.42 9.36 -9.25
N ALA A 254 -17.19 9.47 -7.94
CA ALA A 254 -17.01 10.74 -7.26
C ALA A 254 -16.15 10.58 -6.00
N GLU A 255 -15.64 11.69 -5.50
CA GLU A 255 -14.96 11.75 -4.20
C GLU A 255 -15.92 11.38 -3.06
N GLY A 256 -15.40 10.61 -2.11
CA GLY A 256 -16.05 10.33 -0.85
C GLY A 256 -16.08 11.55 0.06
N THR A 257 -16.92 11.48 1.10
CA THR A 257 -17.08 12.55 2.09
C THR A 257 -17.06 11.96 3.50
N GLY A 258 -16.82 12.80 4.51
CA GLY A 258 -16.73 12.36 5.90
C GLY A 258 -15.63 11.32 6.08
N VAL A 259 -15.99 10.14 6.61
CA VAL A 259 -15.06 9.03 6.81
C VAL A 259 -14.48 8.48 5.50
N ASP A 260 -15.18 8.70 4.37
CA ASP A 260 -14.72 8.28 3.05
C ASP A 260 -13.91 9.34 2.29
N ALA A 261 -13.73 10.53 2.86
CA ALA A 261 -12.93 11.57 2.22
C ALA A 261 -11.44 11.17 2.14
N ALA A 262 -10.74 11.67 1.10
CA ALA A 262 -9.29 11.56 1.05
C ALA A 262 -8.67 12.25 2.30
N GLY A 263 -7.68 11.61 2.91
CA GLY A 263 -7.04 12.11 4.12
C GLY A 263 -7.87 11.99 5.41
N SER A 264 -9.08 11.40 5.38
CA SER A 264 -9.90 11.19 6.58
C SER A 264 -9.21 10.36 7.66
N GLY A 265 -8.21 9.54 7.28
CA GLY A 265 -7.42 8.75 8.21
C GLY A 265 -6.23 9.49 8.82
N ASN A 266 -5.83 10.65 8.29
CA ASN A 266 -4.59 11.32 8.67
C ASN A 266 -4.50 11.65 10.16
N GLU A 267 -5.62 11.99 10.81
CA GLU A 267 -5.69 12.36 12.23
C GLU A 267 -5.30 11.23 13.20
N ALA A 268 -5.31 9.97 12.72
CA ALA A 268 -4.91 8.81 13.53
C ALA A 268 -3.38 8.71 13.72
N TRP A 269 -2.60 9.60 13.10
CA TRP A 269 -1.15 9.67 13.28
C TRP A 269 -0.72 11.10 13.58
N PRO A 270 0.02 11.34 14.67
CA PRO A 270 0.47 12.69 15.04
C PRO A 270 1.60 13.24 14.16
N GLY A 271 2.11 12.44 13.21
CA GLY A 271 3.19 12.86 12.32
C GLY A 271 2.72 13.81 11.23
N LYS A 272 3.69 14.53 10.64
CA LYS A 272 3.44 15.42 9.50
C LYS A 272 3.74 14.67 8.21
N PHE A 273 2.74 14.59 7.33
CA PHE A 273 2.95 14.09 5.97
C PHE A 273 3.81 15.06 5.16
N LYS A 274 4.76 14.51 4.41
CA LYS A 274 5.64 15.27 3.52
C LYS A 274 4.95 15.58 2.21
N SER A 275 5.21 16.79 1.72
CA SER A 275 4.91 17.20 0.35
C SER A 275 5.82 16.51 -0.66
N ILE A 276 5.40 16.53 -1.93
CA ILE A 276 6.16 16.07 -3.09
C ILE A 276 7.51 16.79 -3.17
N LYS A 277 7.55 18.10 -2.91
CA LYS A 277 8.80 18.87 -2.84
C LYS A 277 9.74 18.38 -1.73
N GLU A 278 9.22 18.18 -0.52
CA GLU A 278 10.01 17.71 0.62
C GLU A 278 10.62 16.33 0.36
N VAL A 279 9.91 15.43 -0.33
CA VAL A 279 10.41 14.07 -0.65
C VAL A 279 11.48 14.10 -1.75
N HIS A 280 11.30 14.93 -2.79
CA HIS A 280 12.22 14.98 -3.94
C HIS A 280 13.31 16.05 -3.83
N GLY A 281 13.32 16.85 -2.77
CA GLY A 281 14.33 17.89 -2.53
C GLY A 281 14.26 19.04 -3.56
N LEU A 282 13.04 19.45 -3.93
CA LEU A 282 12.74 20.46 -4.96
C LEU A 282 12.57 21.88 -4.40
#